data_AF-A0AAW2HIS1-F1
#
_entry.id   AF-A0AAW2HIS1-F1
#
_cell.length_a   1.000
_cell.length_b   1.000
_cell.length_c   1.000
_cell.angle_alpha   90.00
_cell.angle_beta   90.00
_cell.angle_gamma   90.00
#
_symmetry.space_group_name_H-M   'P 1'
#
loop_
_entity.id
_entity.type
_entity.pdbx_description
1 polymer ?
#
loop_
_entity_poly.entity_id
_entity_poly.type
_entity_poly.pdbx_seq_one_letter_code
_entity_poly.pdbx_strand_id
1 'polypeptide(L)'
;MTFPLAKLGFLLMKQLSKPLANFIKNEAKAHPFFRRYFCQSSARAYMWLESGYKRREQRPTLTEEEEVELGANLMGEVILFSLLSVILYMELSRQGDKKASKEKMKADEFSNVVENVSDILDEIDAIKRTLSKLEKKLEDFDAVSDFDVREYIEQAEPHPSEIHFRDYMQHALRKMKAVKHEPLEGVDGDPYSP
;
A
#
# COMPACT_ATOMS: atom_id res chain seq x y z
N MET A 1 -9.51 -10.12 -15.06
CA MET A 1 -10.26 -11.20 -14.40
C MET A 1 -11.74 -11.02 -14.74
N THR A 2 -12.35 -11.96 -15.46
CA THR A 2 -13.75 -11.87 -15.91
C THR A 2 -14.69 -11.84 -14.71
N PHE A 3 -15.49 -10.77 -14.64
CA PHE A 3 -16.24 -10.35 -13.46
C PHE A 3 -17.41 -11.32 -13.13
N PRO A 4 -17.37 -12.04 -11.99
CA PRO A 4 -18.44 -12.95 -11.58
C PRO A 4 -19.81 -12.27 -11.48
N LEU A 5 -19.81 -10.97 -11.17
CA LEU A 5 -21.04 -10.17 -11.03
C LEU A 5 -21.77 -9.94 -12.34
N ALA A 6 -21.05 -9.78 -13.47
CA ALA A 6 -21.70 -9.60 -14.78
C ALA A 6 -22.44 -10.87 -15.21
N LYS A 7 -21.82 -12.03 -14.95
CA LYS A 7 -22.43 -13.34 -15.20
C LYS A 7 -23.62 -13.61 -14.27
N LEU A 8 -23.55 -13.17 -13.02
CA LEU A 8 -24.65 -13.26 -12.06
C LEU A 8 -25.82 -12.34 -12.44
N GLY A 9 -25.52 -11.11 -12.85
CA GLY A 9 -26.51 -10.16 -13.36
C GLY A 9 -27.23 -10.68 -14.59
N PHE A 10 -26.49 -11.26 -15.56
CA PHE A 10 -27.09 -11.92 -16.73
C PHE A 10 -27.99 -13.10 -16.34
N LEU A 11 -27.58 -13.91 -15.35
CA LEU A 11 -28.38 -15.05 -14.88
C LEU A 11 -29.67 -14.59 -14.20
N LEU A 12 -29.60 -13.57 -13.33
CA LEU A 12 -30.75 -12.98 -12.64
C LEU A 12 -31.71 -12.32 -13.63
N MET A 13 -31.18 -11.63 -14.63
CA MET A 13 -31.97 -11.06 -15.73
C MET A 13 -32.79 -12.14 -16.43
N LYS A 14 -32.14 -13.25 -16.77
CA LYS A 14 -32.78 -14.38 -17.44
C LYS A 14 -33.81 -15.08 -16.55
N GLN A 15 -33.62 -15.07 -15.23
CA GLN A 15 -34.56 -15.64 -14.26
C GLN A 15 -35.78 -14.73 -14.02
N LEU A 16 -35.60 -13.41 -14.01
CA LEU A 16 -36.70 -12.44 -13.86
C LEU A 16 -37.48 -12.20 -15.15
N SER A 17 -36.87 -12.44 -16.31
CA SER A 17 -37.53 -12.30 -17.61
C SER A 17 -38.69 -13.28 -17.79
N LYS A 18 -38.57 -14.52 -17.31
CA LYS A 18 -39.65 -15.53 -17.43
C LYS A 18 -40.95 -15.16 -16.72
N PRO A 19 -40.96 -14.81 -15.41
CA PRO A 19 -42.19 -14.42 -14.73
C PRO A 19 -42.78 -13.13 -15.31
N LEU A 20 -41.94 -12.18 -15.75
CA LEU A 20 -42.40 -10.94 -16.37
C LEU A 20 -42.99 -11.18 -17.77
N ALA A 21 -42.38 -12.04 -18.58
CA ALA A 21 -42.91 -12.45 -19.87
C ALA A 21 -44.29 -13.13 -19.71
N ASN A 22 -44.45 -13.98 -18.69
CA ASN A 22 -45.74 -14.60 -18.36
C ASN A 22 -46.78 -13.57 -17.93
N PHE A 23 -46.39 -12.55 -17.16
CA PHE A 23 -47.28 -11.45 -16.79
C PHE A 23 -47.74 -10.65 -18.03
N ILE A 24 -46.80 -10.26 -18.89
CA ILE A 24 -47.08 -9.54 -20.14
C ILE A 24 -47.93 -10.40 -21.10
N LYS A 25 -47.70 -11.71 -21.15
CA LYS A 25 -48.51 -12.65 -21.95
C LYS A 25 -49.95 -12.74 -21.44
N ASN A 26 -50.14 -12.76 -20.12
CA ASN A 26 -51.48 -12.74 -19.52
C ASN A 26 -52.19 -11.41 -19.78
N GLU A 27 -51.47 -10.29 -19.69
CA GLU A 27 -52.00 -8.96 -19.99
C GLU A 27 -52.35 -8.79 -21.49
N ALA A 28 -51.54 -9.34 -22.39
CA ALA A 28 -51.80 -9.36 -23.82
C ALA A 28 -53.00 -10.25 -24.20
N LYS A 29 -53.31 -11.28 -23.40
CA LYS A 29 -54.54 -12.08 -23.54
C LYS A 29 -55.76 -11.32 -23.03
N ALA A 30 -55.61 -10.55 -21.95
CA ALA A 30 -56.68 -9.74 -21.38
C ALA A 30 -57.03 -8.52 -22.25
N HIS A 31 -56.04 -7.90 -22.91
CA HIS A 31 -56.23 -6.66 -23.67
C HIS A 31 -55.79 -6.79 -25.15
N PRO A 32 -56.74 -6.90 -26.11
CA PRO A 32 -56.42 -7.09 -27.53
C PRO A 32 -55.66 -5.92 -28.16
N PHE A 33 -55.86 -4.70 -27.66
CA PHE A 33 -55.11 -3.50 -28.10
C PHE A 33 -53.62 -3.62 -27.76
N PHE A 34 -53.32 -4.14 -26.56
CA PHE A 34 -51.95 -4.34 -26.11
C PHE A 34 -51.25 -5.43 -26.93
N ARG A 35 -51.96 -6.52 -27.24
CA ARG A 35 -51.50 -7.59 -28.14
C ARG A 35 -51.11 -7.07 -29.53
N ARG A 36 -51.96 -6.26 -30.15
CA ARG A 36 -51.73 -5.75 -31.52
C ARG A 36 -50.66 -4.65 -31.56
N TYR A 37 -50.66 -3.76 -30.57
CA TYR A 37 -49.79 -2.58 -30.61
C TYR A 37 -48.39 -2.88 -30.09
N PHE A 38 -48.25 -3.68 -29.04
CA PHE A 38 -46.97 -3.96 -28.39
C PHE A 38 -46.37 -5.30 -28.87
N CYS A 39 -47.09 -6.42 -28.73
CA CYS A 39 -46.54 -7.74 -29.07
C CYS A 39 -46.40 -7.99 -30.58
N GLN A 40 -47.41 -7.67 -31.39
CA GLN A 40 -47.32 -7.85 -32.85
C GLN A 40 -46.37 -6.84 -33.50
N SER A 41 -46.26 -5.62 -32.98
CA SER A 41 -45.29 -4.64 -33.49
C SER A 41 -43.86 -5.04 -33.17
N SER A 42 -43.59 -5.58 -31.98
CA SER A 42 -42.25 -6.08 -31.63
C SER A 42 -41.87 -7.32 -32.44
N ALA A 43 -42.82 -8.23 -32.69
CA ALA A 43 -42.60 -9.37 -33.61
C ALA A 43 -42.28 -8.90 -35.05
N ARG A 44 -43.01 -7.89 -35.57
CA ARG A 44 -42.71 -7.31 -36.88
C ARG A 44 -41.37 -6.57 -36.91
N ALA A 45 -41.01 -5.87 -35.84
CA ALA A 45 -39.70 -5.21 -35.72
C ALA A 45 -38.56 -6.23 -35.70
N TYR A 46 -38.74 -7.36 -35.00
CA TYR A 46 -37.80 -8.47 -35.00
C TYR A 46 -37.64 -9.08 -36.41
N MET A 47 -38.75 -9.36 -37.09
CA MET A 47 -38.73 -9.80 -38.50
C MET A 47 -38.10 -8.77 -39.44
N TRP A 48 -38.30 -7.47 -39.21
CA TRP A 48 -37.69 -6.41 -40.01
C TRP A 48 -36.16 -6.38 -39.82
N LEU A 49 -35.69 -6.46 -38.58
CA LEU A 49 -34.28 -6.61 -38.24
C LEU A 49 -33.67 -7.86 -38.89
N GLU A 50 -34.36 -8.99 -38.80
CA GLU A 50 -33.90 -10.25 -39.39
C GLU A 50 -33.91 -10.24 -40.93
N SER A 51 -34.83 -9.49 -41.54
CA SER A 51 -34.91 -9.33 -43.01
C SER A 51 -33.72 -8.59 -43.63
N GLY A 52 -32.91 -7.88 -42.84
CA GLY A 52 -31.63 -7.33 -43.27
C GLY A 52 -30.50 -8.36 -43.39
N TYR A 53 -30.67 -9.56 -42.81
CA TYR A 53 -29.61 -10.56 -42.67
C TYR A 53 -29.92 -11.91 -43.34
N LYS A 54 -31.19 -12.24 -43.61
CA LYS A 54 -31.60 -13.52 -44.24
C LYS A 54 -32.42 -13.32 -45.53
N ARG A 55 -32.26 -14.24 -46.50
CA ARG A 55 -33.07 -14.32 -47.74
C ARG A 55 -34.55 -14.55 -47.39
N ARG A 56 -35.45 -13.91 -48.16
CA ARG A 56 -36.93 -13.94 -48.03
C ARG A 56 -37.56 -15.34 -47.90
N GLU A 57 -36.87 -16.40 -48.30
CA GLU A 57 -37.35 -17.78 -48.39
C GLU A 57 -37.26 -18.58 -47.07
N GLN A 58 -36.45 -18.17 -46.09
CA GLN A 58 -36.36 -18.82 -44.77
C GLN A 58 -37.25 -18.16 -43.72
N ARG A 59 -38.30 -17.44 -44.14
CA ARG A 59 -39.19 -16.74 -43.22
C ARG A 59 -40.07 -17.78 -42.51
N PRO A 60 -39.95 -17.99 -41.19
CA PRO A 60 -40.88 -18.85 -40.46
C PRO A 60 -42.24 -18.14 -40.47
N THR A 61 -43.27 -18.82 -40.98
CA THR A 61 -44.66 -18.40 -40.75
C THR A 61 -44.98 -18.74 -39.30
N LEU A 62 -44.73 -17.79 -38.40
CA LEU A 62 -45.04 -17.93 -36.99
C LEU A 62 -46.56 -17.92 -36.81
N THR A 63 -47.07 -18.84 -35.99
CA THR A 63 -48.48 -18.83 -35.59
C THR A 63 -48.74 -17.60 -34.72
N GLU A 64 -49.94 -17.03 -34.74
CA GLU A 64 -50.26 -15.81 -33.95
C GLU A 64 -49.89 -15.94 -32.46
N GLU A 65 -49.93 -17.15 -31.90
CA GLU A 65 -49.56 -17.42 -30.51
C GLU A 65 -48.05 -17.35 -30.25
N GLU A 66 -47.24 -17.83 -31.19
CA GLU A 66 -45.78 -17.82 -31.10
C GLU A 66 -45.23 -16.40 -31.27
N GLU A 67 -45.83 -15.60 -32.16
CA GLU A 67 -45.50 -14.18 -32.32
C GLU A 67 -45.75 -13.40 -31.03
N VAL A 68 -46.88 -13.68 -30.37
CA VAL A 68 -47.24 -13.02 -29.10
C VAL A 68 -46.29 -13.44 -27.97
N GLU A 69 -45.90 -14.71 -27.92
CA GLU A 69 -44.95 -15.21 -26.91
C GLU A 69 -43.55 -14.60 -27.08
N LEU A 70 -43.04 -14.58 -28.31
CA LEU A 70 -41.75 -13.95 -28.61
C LEU A 70 -41.78 -12.45 -28.27
N GLY A 71 -42.84 -11.76 -28.70
CA GLY A 71 -43.00 -10.32 -28.45
C GLY A 71 -43.12 -9.98 -26.97
N ALA A 72 -43.82 -10.80 -26.19
CA ALA A 72 -43.95 -10.62 -24.74
C ALA A 72 -42.61 -10.84 -24.01
N ASN A 73 -41.83 -11.85 -24.39
CA ASN A 73 -40.53 -12.11 -23.77
C ASN A 73 -39.52 -10.99 -24.07
N LEU A 74 -39.47 -10.52 -25.32
CA LEU A 74 -38.61 -9.40 -25.72
C LEU A 74 -38.97 -8.11 -24.96
N MET A 75 -40.26 -7.82 -24.77
CA MET A 75 -40.68 -6.65 -24.01
C MET A 75 -40.36 -6.74 -22.53
N GLY A 76 -40.54 -7.92 -21.91
CA GLY A 76 -40.15 -8.13 -20.52
C GLY A 76 -38.66 -7.83 -20.31
N GLU A 77 -37.82 -8.30 -21.24
CA GLU A 77 -36.38 -8.04 -21.20
C GLU A 77 -36.05 -6.54 -21.37
N VAL A 78 -36.67 -5.84 -22.32
CA VAL A 78 -36.47 -4.39 -22.53
C VAL A 78 -36.91 -3.56 -21.32
N ILE A 79 -38.06 -3.88 -20.73
CA ILE A 79 -38.56 -3.17 -19.54
C ILE A 79 -37.58 -3.34 -18.37
N LEU A 80 -37.13 -4.57 -18.10
CA LEU A 80 -36.14 -4.83 -17.04
C LEU A 80 -34.82 -4.12 -17.32
N PHE A 81 -34.32 -4.16 -18.57
CA PHE A 81 -33.08 -3.47 -18.93
C PHE A 81 -33.20 -1.96 -18.73
N SER A 82 -34.34 -1.36 -19.09
CA SER A 82 -34.56 0.06 -18.91
C SER A 82 -34.54 0.45 -17.43
N LEU A 83 -35.25 -0.28 -16.57
CA LEU A 83 -35.29 -0.04 -15.12
C LEU A 83 -33.90 -0.18 -14.49
N LEU A 84 -33.19 -1.26 -14.83
CA LEU A 84 -31.83 -1.49 -14.35
C LEU A 84 -30.85 -0.43 -14.84
N SER A 85 -30.93 -0.03 -16.11
CA SER A 85 -30.07 1.00 -16.70
C SER A 85 -30.29 2.35 -16.02
N VAL A 86 -31.54 2.72 -15.73
CA VAL A 86 -31.89 3.96 -15.02
C VAL A 86 -31.35 3.94 -13.58
N ILE A 87 -31.56 2.85 -12.83
CA ILE A 87 -31.05 2.71 -11.47
C ILE A 87 -29.51 2.75 -11.45
N LEU A 88 -28.88 2.02 -12.37
CA LEU A 88 -27.43 1.99 -12.50
C LEU A 88 -26.88 3.37 -12.86
N TYR A 89 -27.53 4.08 -13.80
CA TYR A 89 -27.14 5.43 -14.20
C TYR A 89 -27.22 6.40 -13.02
N MET A 90 -28.31 6.36 -12.25
CA MET A 90 -28.44 7.18 -11.03
C MET A 90 -27.36 6.87 -10.00
N GLU A 91 -27.07 5.59 -9.76
CA GLU A 91 -26.04 5.20 -8.81
C GLU A 91 -24.63 5.56 -9.31
N LEU A 92 -24.34 5.43 -10.61
CA LEU A 92 -23.09 5.88 -11.22
C LEU A 92 -22.91 7.40 -11.10
N SER A 93 -23.96 8.17 -11.40
CA SER A 93 -23.97 9.62 -11.23
C SER A 93 -23.65 10.00 -9.79
N ARG A 94 -24.27 9.31 -8.82
CA ARG A 94 -24.06 9.56 -7.39
C ARG A 94 -22.69 9.10 -6.88
N GLN A 95 -22.11 8.06 -7.49
CA GLN A 95 -20.78 7.57 -7.14
C GLN A 95 -19.65 8.45 -7.70
N GLY A 96 -19.88 9.16 -8.81
CA GLY A 96 -18.92 10.11 -9.37
C GLY A 96 -18.48 11.16 -8.34
N ASP A 97 -19.44 11.77 -7.66
CA ASP A 97 -19.18 12.82 -6.65
C ASP A 97 -18.44 12.26 -5.42
N LYS A 98 -18.79 11.05 -4.99
CA LYS A 98 -18.17 10.40 -3.83
C LYS A 98 -16.74 9.95 -4.11
N LYS A 99 -16.41 9.57 -5.35
CA LYS A 99 -15.05 9.21 -5.73
C LYS A 99 -14.15 10.44 -5.77
N ALA A 100 -14.63 11.55 -6.34
CA ALA A 100 -13.90 12.81 -6.36
C ALA A 100 -13.59 13.34 -4.94
N SER A 101 -14.55 13.24 -4.01
CA SER A 101 -14.32 13.62 -2.61
C SER A 101 -13.33 12.70 -1.91
N LYS A 102 -13.40 11.38 -2.12
CA LYS A 102 -12.45 10.42 -1.53
C LYS A 102 -11.04 10.56 -2.09
N GLU A 103 -10.91 10.89 -3.36
CA GLU A 103 -9.60 11.15 -3.99
C GLU A 103 -8.96 12.42 -3.45
N LYS A 104 -9.75 13.49 -3.24
CA LYS A 104 -9.28 14.71 -2.59
C LYS A 104 -8.79 14.44 -1.16
N MET A 105 -9.57 13.71 -0.36
CA MET A 105 -9.14 13.36 1.02
C MET A 105 -7.83 12.58 1.04
N LYS A 106 -7.62 11.65 0.10
CA LYS A 106 -6.35 10.91 -0.01
C LYS A 106 -5.19 11.79 -0.49
N ALA A 107 -5.45 12.72 -1.40
CA ALA A 107 -4.45 13.67 -1.87
C ALA A 107 -4.02 14.62 -0.75
N ASP A 108 -4.96 15.12 0.05
CA ASP A 108 -4.69 15.95 1.22
C ASP A 108 -3.89 15.17 2.28
N GLU A 109 -4.27 13.91 2.55
CA GLU A 109 -3.54 13.04 3.48
C GLU A 109 -2.10 12.79 3.02
N PHE A 110 -1.90 12.53 1.72
CA PHE A 110 -0.56 12.37 1.15
C PHE A 110 0.27 13.66 1.27
N SER A 111 -0.34 14.83 0.99
CA SER A 111 0.34 16.12 1.13
C SER A 111 0.80 16.36 2.56
N ASN A 112 -0.05 16.09 3.55
CA ASN A 112 0.30 16.23 4.96
C ASN A 112 1.44 15.30 5.37
N VAL A 113 1.47 14.06 4.85
CA VAL A 113 2.58 13.13 5.10
C VAL A 113 3.88 13.65 4.50
N VAL A 114 3.85 14.19 3.27
CA VAL A 114 5.04 14.76 2.63
C VAL A 114 5.56 15.98 3.40
N GLU A 115 4.68 16.85 3.86
CA GLU A 115 5.03 18.02 4.68
C GLU A 115 5.68 17.59 6.01
N ASN A 116 5.05 16.66 6.74
CA ASN A 116 5.62 16.11 7.97
C ASN A 116 7.01 15.47 7.75
N VAL A 117 7.22 14.78 6.62
CA VAL A 117 8.53 14.22 6.29
C VAL A 117 9.55 15.32 6.03
N SER A 118 9.17 16.40 5.34
CA SER A 118 10.04 17.55 5.11
C SER A 118 10.47 18.21 6.42
N ASP A 119 9.52 18.48 7.32
CA ASP A 119 9.79 19.09 8.63
C ASP A 119 10.75 18.24 9.46
N ILE A 120 10.56 16.92 9.46
CA ILE A 120 11.46 15.99 10.15
C ILE A 120 12.88 16.02 9.55
N LEU A 121 13.01 16.14 8.23
CA LEU A 121 14.32 16.25 7.57
C LEU A 121 15.03 17.56 7.96
N ASP A 122 14.29 18.66 8.04
CA ASP A 122 14.83 19.95 8.48
C ASP A 122 15.28 19.90 9.95
N GLU A 123 14.52 19.23 10.82
CA GLU A 123 14.91 18.99 12.22
C GLU A 123 16.19 18.15 12.31
N ILE A 124 16.29 17.08 11.52
CA ILE A 124 17.51 16.25 11.45
C ILE A 124 18.72 17.08 11.05
N ASP A 125 18.59 17.96 10.06
CA ASP A 125 19.68 18.81 9.60
C ASP A 125 20.05 19.87 10.64
N ALA A 126 19.09 20.42 11.38
CA ALA A 126 19.35 21.32 12.51
C ALA A 126 20.11 20.61 13.63
N ILE A 127 19.74 19.36 13.96
CA ILE A 127 20.43 18.53 14.95
C ILE A 127 21.86 18.25 14.51
N LYS A 128 22.08 17.81 13.26
CA LYS A 128 23.42 17.56 12.71
C LYS A 128 24.32 18.78 12.81
N ARG A 129 23.82 19.98 12.45
CA ARG A 129 24.58 21.23 12.58
C ARG A 129 24.98 21.52 14.02
N THR A 130 24.11 21.20 14.97
CA THR A 130 24.39 21.38 16.41
C THR A 130 25.45 20.39 16.86
N LEU A 131 25.37 19.12 16.45
CA LEU A 131 26.39 18.11 16.72
C LEU A 131 27.76 18.55 16.19
N SER A 132 27.86 18.97 14.93
CA SER A 132 29.14 19.43 14.36
C SER A 132 29.74 20.64 15.10
N LYS A 133 28.89 21.55 15.61
CA LYS A 133 29.34 22.68 16.44
C LYS A 133 29.88 22.21 17.79
N LEU A 134 29.25 21.20 18.39
CA LEU A 134 29.68 20.63 19.66
C LEU A 134 30.98 19.84 19.50
N GLU A 135 31.10 19.03 18.45
CA GLU A 135 32.34 18.31 18.10
C GLU A 135 33.49 19.29 17.92
N LYS A 136 33.30 20.37 17.16
CA LYS A 136 34.33 21.40 17.00
C LYS A 136 34.74 22.05 18.32
N LYS A 137 33.77 22.37 19.19
CA LYS A 137 34.07 22.92 20.52
C LYS A 137 34.84 21.93 21.40
N LEU A 138 34.56 20.64 21.26
CA LEU A 138 35.28 19.59 21.99
C LEU A 138 36.72 19.48 21.48
N GLU A 139 36.92 19.50 20.16
CA GLU A 139 38.26 19.49 19.53
C GLU A 139 39.07 20.74 19.91
N ASP A 140 38.46 21.92 19.90
CA ASP A 140 39.09 23.17 20.34
C ASP A 140 39.45 23.11 21.84
N PHE A 141 38.61 22.51 22.69
CA PHE A 141 38.88 22.36 24.13
C PHE A 141 39.97 21.32 24.42
N ASP A 142 39.98 20.21 23.70
CA ASP A 142 41.00 19.15 23.84
C ASP A 142 42.38 19.69 23.43
N ALA A 143 42.46 20.44 22.33
CA ALA A 143 43.69 21.09 21.88
C ALA A 143 44.24 22.11 22.88
N VAL A 144 43.37 22.90 23.53
CA VAL A 144 43.78 23.83 24.59
C VAL A 144 44.26 23.07 25.82
N SER A 145 43.58 21.99 26.21
CA SER A 145 43.97 21.19 27.37
C SER A 145 45.28 20.42 27.16
N ASP A 146 45.52 19.87 25.97
CA ASP A 146 46.78 19.19 25.62
C ASP A 146 47.93 20.20 25.55
N PHE A 147 47.67 21.42 25.04
CA PHE A 147 48.64 22.50 25.01
C PHE A 147 49.03 22.99 26.41
N ASP A 148 48.05 23.27 27.28
CA ASP A 148 48.30 23.70 28.67
C ASP A 148 49.03 22.62 29.47
N VAL A 149 48.63 21.35 29.33
CA VAL A 149 49.28 20.22 30.02
C VAL A 149 50.72 20.03 29.53
N ARG A 150 50.97 20.15 28.22
CA ARG A 150 52.33 20.08 27.66
C ARG A 150 53.22 21.22 28.14
N GLU A 151 52.72 22.46 28.13
CA GLU A 151 53.49 23.62 28.59
C GLU A 151 53.82 23.50 30.09
N TYR A 152 52.87 23.02 30.90
CA TYR A 152 53.08 22.78 32.32
C TYR A 152 54.08 21.64 32.59
N ILE A 153 54.08 20.59 31.77
CA ILE A 153 55.07 19.50 31.84
C ILE A 153 56.46 19.96 31.38
N GLU A 154 56.56 20.81 30.35
CA GLU A 154 57.85 21.34 29.86
C GLU A 154 58.47 22.37 30.82
N GLN A 155 57.67 23.17 31.53
CA GLN A 155 58.16 24.11 32.55
C GLN A 155 58.42 23.48 33.92
N ALA A 156 57.87 22.29 34.19
CA ALA A 156 58.14 21.58 35.44
C ALA A 156 59.59 21.05 35.46
N GLU A 157 60.50 21.77 36.13
CA GLU A 157 61.79 21.20 36.51
C GLU A 157 61.55 19.97 37.41
N PRO A 158 62.17 18.81 37.12
CA PRO A 158 61.95 17.61 37.91
C PRO A 158 62.37 17.85 39.36
N HIS A 159 61.40 17.75 40.27
CA HIS A 159 61.63 17.98 41.70
C HIS A 159 62.71 17.00 42.22
N PRO A 160 63.68 17.42 43.06
CA PRO A 160 64.83 16.60 43.47
C PRO A 160 64.48 15.23 44.10
N SER A 161 63.25 15.04 44.59
CA SER A 161 62.72 13.76 45.07
C SER A 161 62.28 12.81 43.96
N GLU A 162 61.86 13.31 42.79
CA GLU A 162 61.46 12.50 41.64
C GLU A 162 62.65 11.94 40.87
N ILE A 163 63.75 12.70 40.76
CA ILE A 163 65.00 12.21 40.16
C ILE A 163 65.53 11.04 40.99
N HIS A 164 65.57 11.21 42.31
CA HIS A 164 66.03 10.18 43.23
C HIS A 164 65.09 8.97 43.28
N PHE A 165 63.78 9.18 43.14
CA PHE A 165 62.80 8.09 43.05
C PHE A 165 62.90 7.35 41.71
N ARG A 166 63.06 8.05 40.59
CA ARG A 166 63.27 7.44 39.27
C ARG A 166 64.54 6.59 39.25
N ASP A 167 65.62 7.11 39.81
CA ASP A 167 66.90 6.39 39.89
C ASP A 167 66.82 5.20 40.86
N TYR A 168 66.12 5.36 41.99
CA TYR A 168 65.83 4.26 42.91
C TYR A 168 64.97 3.17 42.24
N MET A 169 63.93 3.54 41.49
CA MET A 169 63.06 2.62 40.78
C MET A 169 63.79 1.91 39.63
N GLN A 170 64.64 2.61 38.88
CA GLN A 170 65.48 1.98 37.85
C GLN A 170 66.52 1.03 38.44
N HIS A 171 67.12 1.40 39.58
CA HIS A 171 68.03 0.53 40.31
C HIS A 171 67.31 -0.70 40.90
N ALA A 172 66.12 -0.52 41.48
CA ALA A 172 65.28 -1.61 41.97
C ALA A 172 64.85 -2.56 40.83
N LEU A 173 64.48 -2.03 39.67
CA LEU A 173 64.16 -2.82 38.47
C LEU A 173 65.38 -3.58 37.92
N ARG A 174 66.58 -3.00 37.95
CA ARG A 174 67.81 -3.72 37.60
C ARG A 174 68.13 -4.84 38.59
N LYS A 175 67.97 -4.59 39.90
CA LYS A 175 68.13 -5.63 40.92
C LYS A 175 67.10 -6.75 40.76
N MET A 176 65.83 -6.43 40.53
CA MET A 176 64.80 -7.45 40.27
C MET A 176 65.08 -8.26 38.99
N LYS A 177 65.58 -7.62 37.92
CA LYS A 177 66.01 -8.34 36.70
C LYS A 177 67.25 -9.21 36.94
N ALA A 178 68.18 -8.79 37.79
CA ALA A 178 69.36 -9.57 38.14
C ALA A 178 69.02 -10.79 39.03
N VAL A 179 68.10 -10.64 39.98
CA VAL A 179 67.60 -11.72 40.84
C VAL A 179 66.86 -12.79 40.03
N LYS A 180 66.24 -12.43 38.89
CA LYS A 180 65.63 -13.40 37.97
C LYS A 180 66.66 -14.26 37.20
N HIS A 181 67.96 -13.98 37.33
CA HIS A 181 69.04 -14.65 36.61
C HIS A 181 70.07 -15.37 37.51
N GLU A 182 69.83 -15.51 38.81
CA GLU A 182 70.62 -16.41 39.69
C GLU A 182 69.89 -17.76 39.82
N PRO A 183 70.51 -18.90 39.45
CA PRO A 183 69.90 -20.21 39.58
C PRO A 183 70.08 -20.72 41.02
N LEU A 184 68.97 -20.91 41.74
CA LEU A 184 68.90 -21.72 42.95
C LEU A 184 67.82 -22.78 42.66
N GLU A 185 68.22 -23.94 42.14
CA GLU A 185 68.46 -25.16 42.93
C GLU A 185 67.40 -25.40 44.01
N GLY A 186 66.47 -26.30 43.68
CA GLY A 186 65.74 -27.20 44.59
C GLY A 186 65.00 -26.59 45.77
N VAL A 187 63.66 -26.56 45.70
CA VAL A 187 62.76 -27.21 46.69
C VAL A 187 61.42 -27.46 45.98
N ASP A 188 61.07 -28.74 45.94
CA ASP A 188 59.82 -29.32 45.46
C ASP A 188 58.59 -28.82 46.24
N GLY A 189 57.44 -28.70 45.55
CA GLY A 189 56.15 -28.55 46.21
C GLY A 189 55.09 -27.92 45.31
N ASP A 190 54.44 -28.75 44.48
CA ASP A 190 53.26 -28.41 43.72
C ASP A 190 52.01 -28.48 44.62
N PRO A 191 51.24 -27.39 44.84
CA PRO A 191 49.97 -27.47 45.55
C PRO A 191 48.74 -27.48 44.63
N TYR A 192 48.88 -27.56 43.30
CA TYR A 192 47.73 -27.80 42.42
C TYR A 192 47.49 -29.30 42.25
N SER A 193 46.75 -29.89 43.19
CA SER A 193 45.89 -31.05 42.91
C SER A 193 45.04 -31.40 44.12
N PRO A 194 43.78 -31.84 43.92
CA PRO A 194 42.73 -31.35 43.03
C PRO A 194 41.60 -30.62 43.80
#